data_AF-A0A059B390-F1
#
_entry.id   AF-A0A059B390-F1
#
_cell.length_a   1.000
_cell.length_b   1.000
_cell.length_c   1.000
_cell.angle_alpha   90.00
_cell.angle_beta   90.00
_cell.angle_gamma   90.00
#
_symmetry.space_group_name_H-M   'P 1'
#
loop_
_entity.id
_entity.type
_entity.pdbx_description
1 polymer ?
#
loop_
_entity_poly.entity_id
_entity_poly.type
_entity_poly.pdbx_seq_one_letter_code
_entity_poly.pdbx_strand_id
1 'polypeptide(L)'
;MTKPITEAAITAFFSTIAATIPASLTIADLGCSCGANSLFAVSEIISIMIDLCNAKKHELPEFQVFLNDLPGNDFNTLFSSFLPRFQEKLSEQMKSKYGASAALACFFNGVPGSFYGRLFAQESLHFIHSSYSLHWLSRVPRELEENKGNISMSRSSPP
;
A
#
# COMPACT_ATOMS: atom_id res chain seq x y z
N MET A 1 13.74 1.57 -6.81
CA MET A 1 14.70 2.11 -5.82
C MET A 1 14.12 2.17 -4.40
N THR A 2 12.82 1.90 -4.19
CA THR A 2 12.17 2.02 -2.86
C THR A 2 12.20 0.75 -2.00
N LYS A 3 12.34 -0.44 -2.60
CA LYS A 3 12.30 -1.73 -1.89
C LYS A 3 13.18 -1.80 -0.62
N PRO A 4 14.46 -1.38 -0.61
CA PRO A 4 15.28 -1.46 0.61
C PRO A 4 14.74 -0.59 1.75
N ILE A 5 14.11 0.54 1.44
CA ILE A 5 13.51 1.44 2.43
C ILE A 5 12.24 0.79 3.01
N THR A 6 11.41 0.20 2.16
CA THR A 6 10.23 -0.57 2.58
C THR A 6 10.62 -1.72 3.49
N GLU A 7 11.64 -2.49 3.13
CA GLU A 7 12.14 -3.61 3.92
C GLU A 7 12.67 -3.18 5.30
N ALA A 8 13.44 -2.09 5.36
CA ALA A 8 13.92 -1.53 6.62
C ALA A 8 12.76 -1.08 7.52
N ALA A 9 11.73 -0.43 6.96
CA ALA A 9 10.57 0.03 7.71
C ALA A 9 9.75 -1.15 8.29
N ILE A 10 9.50 -2.20 7.49
CA ILE A 10 8.79 -3.39 7.96
C ILE A 10 9.62 -4.14 9.00
N THR A 11 10.93 -4.26 8.80
CA THR A 11 11.82 -4.92 9.77
C THR A 11 11.83 -4.18 11.11
N ALA A 12 11.86 -2.84 11.08
CA ALA A 12 11.75 -2.03 12.28
C ALA A 12 10.40 -2.25 12.99
N PHE A 13 9.29 -2.27 12.25
CA PHE A 13 7.96 -2.60 12.80
C PHE A 13 7.93 -4.00 13.44
N PHE A 14 8.49 -5.02 12.78
CA PHE A 14 8.55 -6.37 13.33
C PHE A 14 9.47 -6.49 14.56
N SER A 15 10.39 -5.54 14.73
CA SER A 15 11.26 -5.48 15.91
C SER A 15 10.58 -4.81 17.11
N THR A 16 9.57 -3.97 16.88
CA THR A 16 8.84 -3.26 17.95
C THR A 16 7.60 -3.98 18.43
N ILE A 17 6.94 -4.77 17.57
CA ILE A 17 5.84 -5.64 18.02
C ILE A 17 6.40 -6.69 19.00
N ALA A 18 5.69 -6.89 20.12
CA ALA A 18 6.07 -7.77 21.22
C ALA A 18 6.29 -9.23 20.74
N ALA A 19 6.61 -10.16 21.65
CA ALA A 19 6.86 -11.58 21.36
C ALA A 19 5.73 -12.33 20.64
N THR A 20 4.64 -11.67 20.25
CA THR A 20 3.51 -12.24 19.52
C THR A 20 3.07 -11.30 18.41
N ILE A 21 3.03 -11.81 17.19
CA ILE A 21 2.47 -11.12 16.02
C ILE A 21 0.94 -11.12 16.14
N PRO A 22 0.25 -10.00 15.85
CA PRO A 22 -1.22 -9.96 15.84
C PRO A 22 -1.81 -11.01 14.89
N ALA A 23 -3.01 -11.52 15.19
CA ALA A 23 -3.69 -12.49 14.33
C ALA A 23 -4.00 -11.94 12.93
N SER A 24 -4.12 -10.60 12.79
CA SER A 24 -4.24 -9.93 11.51
C SER A 24 -3.30 -8.76 11.39
N LEU A 25 -2.67 -8.61 10.22
CA LEU A 25 -1.90 -7.44 9.83
C LEU A 25 -2.67 -6.62 8.80
N THR A 26 -2.65 -5.31 8.98
CA THR A 26 -3.46 -4.38 8.20
C THR A 26 -2.58 -3.39 7.48
N ILE A 27 -2.69 -3.38 6.16
CA ILE A 27 -1.87 -2.61 5.24
C ILE A 27 -2.77 -1.64 4.49
N ALA A 28 -2.35 -0.39 4.35
CA ALA A 28 -2.99 0.57 3.46
C ALA A 28 -2.01 1.05 2.38
N ASP A 29 -2.45 1.09 1.13
CA ASP A 29 -1.77 1.77 0.03
C ASP A 29 -2.55 3.03 -0.36
N LEU A 30 -1.95 4.21 -0.13
CA LEU A 30 -2.59 5.52 -0.31
C LEU A 30 -2.23 6.12 -1.67
N GLY A 31 -3.25 6.23 -2.54
CA GLY A 31 -3.14 6.58 -3.95
C GLY A 31 -2.73 5.37 -4.79
N CYS A 32 -3.56 4.32 -4.78
CA CYS A 32 -3.30 3.05 -5.45
C CYS A 32 -3.47 3.10 -6.97
N SER A 33 -4.19 4.10 -7.50
CA SER A 33 -4.67 4.15 -8.88
C SER A 33 -5.44 2.87 -9.25
N CYS A 34 -5.42 2.46 -10.51
CA CYS A 34 -6.05 1.24 -11.01
C CYS A 34 -5.06 0.25 -11.65
N GLY A 35 -3.75 0.52 -11.58
CA GLY A 35 -2.71 -0.24 -12.26
C GLY A 35 -2.05 -1.34 -11.42
N ALA A 36 -1.34 -2.24 -12.11
CA ALA A 36 -0.62 -3.35 -11.48
C ALA A 36 0.50 -2.93 -10.51
N ASN A 37 0.95 -1.67 -10.57
CA ASN A 37 2.06 -1.17 -9.74
C ASN A 37 1.71 -1.18 -8.24
N SER A 38 0.49 -0.78 -7.87
CA SER A 38 0.03 -0.81 -6.47
C SER A 38 0.03 -2.23 -5.93
N LEU A 39 -0.58 -3.17 -6.68
CA LEU A 39 -0.62 -4.58 -6.33
C LEU A 39 0.79 -5.20 -6.23
N PHE A 40 1.72 -4.79 -7.11
CA PHE A 40 3.11 -5.21 -7.02
C PHE A 40 3.77 -4.74 -5.72
N ALA A 41 3.62 -3.46 -5.35
CA ALA A 41 4.16 -2.94 -4.09
C ALA A 41 3.58 -3.67 -2.87
N VAL A 42 2.27 -3.93 -2.87
CA VAL A 42 1.60 -4.74 -1.83
C VAL A 42 2.16 -6.16 -1.78
N SER A 43 2.41 -6.80 -2.92
CA SER A 43 3.05 -8.13 -3.00
C SER A 43 4.41 -8.15 -2.30
N GLU A 44 5.24 -7.12 -2.54
CA GLU A 44 6.56 -7.00 -1.92
C GLU A 44 6.44 -6.83 -0.41
N ILE A 45 5.54 -5.96 0.06
CA ILE A 45 5.26 -5.74 1.48
C ILE A 45 4.86 -7.07 2.15
N ILE A 46 3.87 -7.76 1.58
CA ILE A 46 3.37 -9.04 2.11
C ILE A 46 4.49 -10.07 2.15
N SER A 47 5.29 -10.18 1.07
CA SER A 47 6.40 -11.14 1.01
C SER A 47 7.45 -10.90 2.11
N ILE A 48 7.80 -9.62 2.37
CA ILE A 48 8.73 -9.25 3.43
C ILE A 48 8.16 -9.61 4.81
N MET A 49 6.88 -9.30 5.05
CA MET A 49 6.22 -9.62 6.32
C MET A 49 6.18 -11.13 6.58
N ILE A 50 5.89 -11.94 5.55
CA ILE A 50 5.88 -13.40 5.63
C ILE A 50 7.29 -13.95 5.94
N ASP A 51 8.33 -13.43 5.28
CA ASP A 51 9.71 -13.83 5.56
C ASP A 51 10.10 -13.55 7.01
N LEU A 52 9.68 -12.40 7.56
CA LEU A 52 9.92 -12.04 8.96
C LEU A 52 9.11 -12.90 9.94
N CYS A 53 7.85 -13.23 9.63
CA CYS A 53 7.06 -14.18 10.43
C CYS A 53 7.75 -15.55 10.50
N ASN A 54 8.19 -16.08 9.35
CA ASN A 54 8.86 -17.37 9.25
C ASN A 54 10.20 -17.38 9.98
N ALA A 55 11.01 -16.32 9.85
CA ALA A 55 12.28 -16.18 10.56
C ALA A 55 12.10 -16.21 12.08
N LYS A 56 10.98 -15.68 12.58
CA LYS A 56 10.60 -15.72 14.00
C LYS A 56 9.81 -16.97 14.41
N LYS A 57 9.55 -17.90 13.48
CA LYS A 57 8.75 -19.12 13.68
C LYS A 57 7.34 -18.83 14.21
N HIS A 58 6.75 -17.72 13.78
CA HIS A 58 5.35 -17.41 14.07
C HIS A 58 4.43 -17.97 12.98
N GLU A 59 3.19 -18.23 13.36
CA GLU A 59 2.11 -18.50 12.40
C GLU A 59 1.88 -17.27 11.50
N LEU A 60 1.45 -17.52 10.26
CA LEU A 60 1.15 -16.44 9.33
C LEU A 60 -0.17 -15.76 9.72
N PRO A 61 -0.19 -14.43 9.84
CA PRO A 61 -1.42 -13.70 10.15
C PRO A 61 -2.32 -13.59 8.91
N GLU A 62 -3.57 -13.21 9.14
CA GLU A 62 -4.45 -12.75 8.07
C GLU A 62 -4.03 -11.36 7.60
N PHE A 63 -3.90 -11.16 6.29
CA PHE A 63 -3.58 -9.86 5.71
C PHE A 63 -4.85 -9.14 5.28
N GLN A 64 -5.06 -7.94 5.80
CA GLN A 64 -6.10 -7.01 5.39
C GLN A 64 -5.45 -5.87 4.61
N VAL A 65 -5.73 -5.77 3.32
CA VAL A 65 -5.18 -4.75 2.43
C VAL A 65 -6.26 -3.75 2.07
N PHE A 66 -5.98 -2.47 2.29
CA PHE A 66 -6.81 -1.35 1.89
C PHE A 66 -6.15 -0.59 0.74
N LEU A 67 -6.81 -0.58 -0.41
CA LEU A 67 -6.41 0.15 -1.61
C LEU A 67 -7.20 1.46 -1.62
N ASN A 68 -6.52 2.57 -1.30
CA ASN A 68 -7.14 3.89 -1.25
C ASN A 68 -6.80 4.71 -2.49
N ASP A 69 -7.81 5.40 -3.02
CA ASP A 69 -7.65 6.47 -3.99
C ASP A 69 -8.88 7.40 -3.93
N LEU A 70 -8.89 8.46 -4.73
CA LEU A 70 -10.03 9.35 -4.85
C LEU A 70 -11.27 8.60 -5.36
N PRO A 71 -12.50 9.08 -5.04
CA PRO A 71 -13.74 8.44 -5.50
C PRO A 71 -13.87 8.31 -7.02
N GLY A 72 -13.16 9.14 -7.79
CA GLY A 72 -13.13 9.07 -9.26
C GLY A 72 -12.17 8.03 -9.83
N ASN A 73 -11.41 7.30 -8.99
CA ASN A 73 -10.54 6.23 -9.44
C ASN A 73 -11.35 5.03 -9.99
N ASP A 74 -10.76 4.32 -10.95
CA ASP A 74 -11.39 3.15 -11.56
C ASP A 74 -11.15 1.89 -10.72
N PHE A 75 -11.82 1.82 -9.57
CA PHE A 75 -11.85 0.63 -8.72
C PHE A 75 -12.47 -0.58 -9.42
N ASN A 76 -13.39 -0.37 -10.38
CA ASN A 76 -14.02 -1.46 -11.10
C ASN A 76 -12.98 -2.26 -11.90
N THR A 77 -12.13 -1.58 -12.66
CA THR A 77 -11.04 -2.24 -13.39
C THR A 77 -10.05 -2.91 -12.43
N LEU A 78 -9.71 -2.25 -11.31
CA LEU A 78 -8.84 -2.82 -10.28
C LEU A 78 -9.37 -4.16 -9.74
N PHE A 79 -10.63 -4.19 -9.29
CA PHE A 79 -11.23 -5.38 -8.67
C PHE A 79 -11.63 -6.46 -9.68
N SER A 80 -12.11 -6.08 -10.87
CA SER A 80 -12.58 -7.05 -11.88
C SER A 80 -11.45 -7.67 -12.69
N SER A 81 -10.39 -6.90 -12.98
CA SER A 81 -9.41 -7.27 -14.00
C SER A 81 -8.01 -7.54 -13.43
N PHE A 82 -7.53 -6.69 -12.51
CA PHE A 82 -6.17 -6.78 -12.00
C PHE A 82 -6.05 -7.64 -10.74
N LEU A 83 -6.97 -7.47 -9.79
CA LEU A 83 -6.91 -8.16 -8.51
C LEU A 83 -6.98 -9.70 -8.63
N PRO A 84 -7.86 -10.31 -9.46
CA PRO A 84 -7.92 -11.78 -9.55
C PRO A 84 -6.60 -12.39 -10.05
N ARG A 85 -6.01 -11.79 -11.09
CA ARG A 85 -4.71 -12.20 -11.64
C ARG A 85 -3.58 -12.02 -10.63
N PHE A 86 -3.67 -10.99 -9.80
CA PHE A 86 -2.71 -10.76 -8.74
C PHE A 86 -2.81 -11.81 -7.64
N GLN A 87 -4.03 -12.14 -7.18
CA GLN A 87 -4.24 -13.15 -6.15
C GLN A 87 -3.78 -14.55 -6.61
N GLU A 88 -4.00 -14.88 -7.89
CA GLU A 88 -3.47 -16.12 -8.50
C GLU A 88 -1.94 -16.16 -8.43
N LYS A 89 -1.26 -15.10 -8.91
CA LYS A 89 0.20 -15.00 -8.85
C LYS A 89 0.75 -15.05 -7.43
N LEU A 90 0.10 -14.37 -6.49
CA LEU A 90 0.49 -14.39 -5.08
C LEU A 90 0.37 -15.81 -4.50
N SER A 91 -0.72 -16.52 -4.83
CA SER A 91 -0.94 -17.91 -4.43
C SER A 91 0.12 -18.85 -5.02
N GLU A 92 0.47 -18.70 -6.29
CA GLU A 92 1.54 -19.47 -6.95
C GLU A 92 2.90 -19.20 -6.32
N GLN A 93 3.24 -17.94 -6.06
CA GLN A 93 4.47 -17.55 -5.39
C GLN A 93 4.55 -18.13 -3.97
N MET A 94 3.44 -18.08 -3.22
CA MET A 94 3.36 -18.67 -1.88
C MET A 94 3.60 -20.18 -1.92
N LYS A 95 2.95 -20.90 -2.83
CA LYS A 95 3.13 -22.35 -2.97
C LYS A 95 4.55 -22.72 -3.41
N SER A 96 5.13 -21.93 -4.31
CA SER A 96 6.50 -22.13 -4.79
C SER A 96 7.53 -21.93 -3.68
N LYS A 97 7.36 -20.92 -2.84
CA LYS A 97 8.35 -20.55 -1.82
C LYS A 97 8.18 -21.30 -0.49
N TYR A 98 6.94 -21.63 -0.11
CA TYR A 98 6.63 -22.20 1.21
C TYR A 98 5.94 -23.57 1.15
N GLY A 99 5.71 -24.12 -0.04
CA GLY A 99 5.18 -25.48 -0.26
C GLY A 99 3.71 -25.52 -0.69
N ALA A 100 3.27 -26.64 -1.26
CA ALA A 100 1.95 -26.77 -1.90
C ALA A 100 0.74 -26.57 -0.97
N SER A 101 0.92 -26.77 0.34
CA SER A 101 -0.11 -26.54 1.36
C SER A 101 -0.11 -25.13 1.92
N ALA A 102 0.83 -24.26 1.52
CA ALA A 102 0.86 -22.88 1.95
C ALA A 102 -0.35 -22.13 1.41
N ALA A 103 -1.23 -21.72 2.32
CA ALA A 103 -2.36 -20.87 2.04
C ALA A 103 -2.14 -19.52 2.73
N LEU A 104 -2.31 -18.44 1.98
CA LEU A 104 -2.26 -17.08 2.50
C LEU A 104 -3.67 -16.52 2.55
N ALA A 105 -4.14 -16.17 3.75
CA ALA A 105 -5.39 -15.43 3.92
C ALA A 105 -5.11 -13.95 3.67
N CYS A 106 -5.48 -13.44 2.50
CA CYS A 106 -5.29 -12.04 2.12
C CYS A 106 -6.58 -11.46 1.54
N PHE A 107 -7.10 -10.43 2.21
CA PHE A 107 -8.36 -9.75 1.90
C PHE A 107 -8.09 -8.35 1.36
N PHE A 108 -8.74 -7.98 0.26
CA PHE A 108 -8.53 -6.70 -0.42
C PHE A 108 -9.79 -5.87 -0.37
N ASN A 109 -9.64 -4.61 0.01
CA ASN A 109 -10.72 -3.67 0.23
C ASN A 109 -10.43 -2.37 -0.53
N GLY A 110 -11.47 -1.78 -1.13
CA GLY A 110 -11.37 -0.46 -1.77
C GLY A 110 -11.80 0.63 -0.80
N VAL A 111 -11.02 1.71 -0.71
CA VAL A 111 -11.31 2.84 0.18
C VAL A 111 -11.35 4.13 -0.63
N PRO A 112 -12.53 4.51 -1.17
CA PRO A 112 -12.66 5.76 -1.93
C PRO A 112 -12.63 6.96 -0.99
N GLY A 113 -11.70 7.90 -1.21
CA GLY A 113 -11.59 9.12 -0.43
C GLY A 113 -10.21 9.77 -0.53
N SER A 114 -10.14 11.07 -0.22
CA SER A 114 -8.86 11.76 -0.12
C SER A 114 -8.12 11.35 1.15
N PHE A 115 -6.87 10.91 1.00
CA PHE A 115 -5.97 10.66 2.15
C PHE A 115 -5.53 11.93 2.90
N TYR A 116 -5.92 13.12 2.44
CA TYR A 116 -5.82 14.35 3.23
C TYR A 116 -6.94 14.49 4.27
N GLY A 117 -7.95 13.62 4.23
CA GLY A 117 -8.97 13.46 5.27
C GLY A 117 -8.79 12.16 6.07
N ARG A 118 -9.73 11.90 6.98
CA ARG A 118 -9.77 10.62 7.72
C ARG A 118 -10.36 9.53 6.83
N LEU A 119 -9.62 8.43 6.66
CA LEU A 119 -10.05 7.25 5.92
C LEU A 119 -10.31 6.03 6.81
N PHE A 120 -9.61 5.94 7.93
CA PHE A 120 -9.59 4.75 8.79
C PHE A 120 -9.92 5.11 10.24
N ALA A 121 -10.35 4.10 10.99
CA ALA A 121 -10.54 4.20 12.43
C ALA A 121 -9.20 4.45 13.15
N GLN A 122 -9.28 4.91 14.40
CA GLN A 122 -8.09 5.02 15.23
C GLN A 122 -7.48 3.63 15.47
N GLU A 123 -6.14 3.54 15.42
CA GLU A 123 -5.38 2.33 15.76
C GLU A 123 -5.75 1.08 14.94
N SER A 124 -6.28 1.25 13.72
CA SER A 124 -6.72 0.14 12.87
C SER A 124 -5.72 -0.28 11.78
N LEU A 125 -4.58 0.41 11.65
CA LEU A 125 -3.58 0.14 10.61
C LEU A 125 -2.23 -0.20 11.22
N HIS A 126 -1.55 -1.18 10.63
CA HIS A 126 -0.22 -1.61 11.05
C HIS A 126 0.88 -1.03 10.15
N PHE A 127 0.62 -0.96 8.84
CA PHE A 127 1.57 -0.44 7.88
C PHE A 127 0.87 0.40 6.81
N ILE A 128 1.49 1.53 6.45
CA ILE A 128 0.97 2.45 5.44
C ILE A 128 2.05 2.67 4.40
N HIS A 129 1.67 2.48 3.14
CA HIS A 129 2.49 2.75 1.97
C HIS A 129 1.84 3.86 1.15
N SER A 130 2.67 4.71 0.55
CA SER A 130 2.25 5.66 -0.48
C SER A 130 3.44 5.93 -1.40
N SER A 131 3.21 5.81 -2.69
CA SER A 131 4.25 6.01 -3.70
C SER A 131 3.70 6.89 -4.81
N TYR A 132 4.38 8.02 -5.07
CA TYR A 132 3.99 8.99 -6.10
C TYR A 132 2.59 9.63 -5.92
N SER A 133 2.04 9.67 -4.70
CA SER A 133 0.72 10.27 -4.45
C SER A 133 0.79 11.59 -3.68
N LEU A 134 1.78 11.74 -2.77
CA LEU A 134 1.87 12.91 -1.87
C LEU A 134 2.24 14.23 -2.55
N HIS A 135 2.73 14.21 -3.79
CA HIS A 135 3.03 15.45 -4.53
C HIS A 135 1.76 16.13 -5.07
N TRP A 136 0.62 15.43 -5.10
CA TRP A 136 -0.67 15.99 -5.50
C TRP A 136 -1.27 16.79 -4.36
N LEU A 137 -1.33 18.12 -4.50
CA LEU A 137 -1.94 18.98 -3.50
C LEU A 137 -3.45 18.76 -3.38
N SER A 138 -4.00 18.99 -2.18
CA SER A 138 -5.45 18.89 -1.94
C SER A 138 -6.27 19.94 -2.71
N ARG A 139 -5.62 21.03 -3.11
CA ARG A 139 -6.19 22.14 -3.89
C ARG A 139 -5.06 22.96 -4.50
N VAL A 140 -5.41 23.80 -5.46
CA VAL A 140 -4.50 24.83 -6.00
C VAL A 140 -4.11 25.80 -4.87
N PRO A 141 -2.82 26.13 -4.70
CA PRO A 141 -2.37 27.15 -3.76
C PRO A 141 -3.11 28.49 -3.95
N ARG A 142 -3.31 29.24 -2.86
CA ARG A 142 -3.90 30.58 -2.95
C ARG A 142 -2.87 31.54 -3.55
N GLU A 143 -3.34 32.64 -4.13
CA GLU A 143 -2.48 33.75 -4.62
C GLU A 143 -1.59 33.39 -5.83
N LEU A 144 -2.01 32.43 -6.66
CA LEU A 144 -1.27 31.97 -7.84
C LEU A 144 -1.43 32.83 -9.12
N GLU A 145 -2.11 33.98 -9.07
CA GLU A 145 -2.42 34.79 -10.26
C GLU A 145 -1.17 35.30 -11.00
N GLU A 146 -0.02 35.31 -10.33
CA GLU A 146 1.24 35.81 -10.87
C GLU A 146 2.11 34.74 -11.56
N ASN A 147 1.74 33.45 -11.50
CA ASN A 147 2.52 32.37 -12.11
C ASN A 147 2.30 32.25 -13.64
N LYS A 148 2.40 33.36 -14.35
CA LYS A 148 2.15 33.44 -15.80
C LYS A 148 3.15 32.61 -16.59
N GLY A 149 2.65 31.81 -17.52
CA GLY A 149 3.48 30.96 -18.39
C GLY A 149 3.91 29.63 -17.77
N ASN A 150 3.52 29.34 -16.52
CA ASN A 150 3.74 28.04 -15.88
C ASN A 150 2.40 27.41 -15.43
N ILE A 151 2.35 26.08 -15.37
CA ILE A 151 1.20 25.32 -14.86
C ILE A 151 1.41 24.77 -13.44
N SER A 152 2.61 24.94 -12.90
CA SER A 152 3.04 24.55 -11.55
C SER A 152 4.11 25.51 -11.06
N MET A 153 4.43 25.44 -9.76
CA MET A 153 5.58 26.17 -9.23
C MET A 153 6.87 25.64 -9.87
N SER A 154 7.63 26.54 -10.48
CA SER A 154 8.87 26.23 -11.16
C SER A 154 9.95 27.24 -10.75
N ARG A 155 11.19 27.05 -11.22
CA ARG A 155 12.28 28.00 -10.96
C ARG A 155 12.04 29.39 -11.56
N SER A 156 11.13 29.51 -12.53
CA SER A 156 10.76 30.79 -13.15
C SER A 156 9.50 31.40 -12.53
N SER A 157 8.87 30.73 -11.55
CA SER A 157 7.72 31.29 -10.84
C SER A 157 8.16 32.46 -9.94
N PRO A 158 7.33 33.52 -9.82
CA PRO A 158 7.56 34.58 -8.84
C PRO A 158 7.63 34.05 -7.39
N PRO A 159 8.31 34.77 -6.49
CA PRO A 159 8.36 34.44 -5.05
C PRO A 159 7.00 34.46 -4.36
#